data_AF-A0A3D5ECC4-F1
#
_entry.id   AF-A0A3D5ECC4-F1
#
_cell.length_a   1.000
_cell.length_b   1.000
_cell.length_c   1.000
_cell.angle_alpha   90.00
_cell.angle_beta   90.00
_cell.angle_gamma   90.00
#
_symmetry.space_group_name_H-M   'P 1'
#
loop_
_entity.id
_entity.type
_entity.pdbx_description
1 polymer ?
#
loop_
_entity_poly.entity_id
_entity_poly.type
_entity_poly.pdbx_seq_one_letter_code
_entity_poly.pdbx_strand_id
1 'polypeptide(L)'
;ALIGAVVFAASYVSASHNIWLLYAVIFFIGFSVGLGTVIQSLLMDVSPQGHAMIGALVQCAFNTANAIGPWLGGMAIAEGALPSQTGYVSAALFLGGFLMWSLSAMQMKKLRVES
;
A
#
# COMPACT_ATOMS: atom_id res chain seq x y z
N ALA A 1 0.22 8.52 -6.06
CA ALA A 1 0.05 7.06 -6.01
C ALA A 1 -0.83 6.62 -4.83
N LEU A 2 -0.38 6.78 -3.58
CA LEU A 2 -1.11 6.33 -2.37
C LEU A 2 -2.54 6.92 -2.24
N ILE A 3 -2.72 8.22 -2.45
CA ILE A 3 -4.06 8.84 -2.42
C ILE A 3 -4.98 8.22 -3.49
N GLY A 4 -4.44 7.98 -4.70
CA GLY A 4 -5.17 7.28 -5.75
C GLY A 4 -5.57 5.87 -5.33
N ALA A 5 -4.67 5.12 -4.69
CA ALA A 5 -4.95 3.78 -4.17
C ALA A 5 -6.07 3.80 -3.11
N VAL A 6 -6.10 4.80 -2.21
CA VAL A 6 -7.20 5.00 -1.26
C VAL A 6 -8.53 5.21 -1.98
N VAL A 7 -8.56 6.12 -2.96
CA VAL A 7 -9.78 6.44 -3.73
C VAL A 7 -10.28 5.23 -4.51
N PHE A 8 -9.38 4.53 -5.21
CA PHE A 8 -9.74 3.35 -5.98
C PHE A 8 -10.20 2.19 -5.09
N ALA A 9 -9.55 1.95 -3.95
CA ALA A 9 -9.97 0.94 -2.97
C ALA A 9 -11.35 1.25 -2.36
N ALA A 10 -11.66 2.52 -2.07
CA ALA A 10 -13.00 2.91 -1.63
C ALA A 10 -14.04 2.74 -2.77
N SER A 11 -13.67 3.11 -4.00
CA SER A 11 -14.56 2.98 -5.17
C SER A 11 -14.88 1.53 -5.53
N TYR A 12 -14.00 0.58 -5.20
CA TYR A 12 -14.21 -0.86 -5.41
C TYR A 12 -15.52 -1.36 -4.82
N VAL A 13 -15.91 -0.85 -3.64
CA VAL A 13 -17.13 -1.27 -2.94
C VAL A 13 -18.38 -0.95 -3.77
N SER A 14 -18.38 0.19 -4.47
CA SER A 14 -19.48 0.57 -5.37
C SER A 14 -19.35 -0.13 -6.73
N ALA A 15 -18.12 -0.22 -7.24
CA ALA A 15 -17.81 -0.83 -8.53
C ALA A 15 -18.05 -2.35 -8.58
N SER A 16 -18.15 -3.03 -7.44
CA SER A 16 -18.39 -4.49 -7.38
C SER A 16 -19.68 -4.94 -8.08
N HIS A 17 -20.62 -4.01 -8.33
CA HIS A 17 -21.88 -4.29 -9.02
C HIS A 17 -21.79 -4.17 -10.54
N ASN A 18 -20.68 -3.65 -11.10
CA ASN A 18 -20.48 -3.47 -12.54
C ASN A 18 -19.10 -3.98 -12.96
N ILE A 19 -19.09 -5.04 -13.76
CA ILE A 19 -17.85 -5.74 -14.16
C ILE A 19 -16.87 -4.83 -14.92
N TRP A 20 -17.35 -3.87 -15.72
CA TRP A 20 -16.49 -2.94 -16.46
C TRP A 20 -15.78 -1.95 -15.53
N LEU A 21 -16.50 -1.41 -14.54
CA LEU A 21 -15.91 -0.53 -13.53
C LEU A 21 -14.94 -1.30 -12.64
N LEU A 22 -15.25 -2.57 -12.33
CA LEU A 22 -14.36 -3.44 -11.57
C LEU A 22 -13.01 -3.63 -12.26
N TYR A 23 -12.99 -3.90 -13.57
CA TYR A 23 -11.74 -4.00 -14.33
C TYR A 23 -10.93 -2.71 -14.29
N ALA A 24 -11.57 -1.56 -14.48
CA ALA A 24 -10.89 -0.27 -14.43
C ALA A 24 -10.27 -0.01 -13.04
N VAL A 25 -11.02 -0.24 -11.96
CA VAL A 25 -10.56 -0.02 -10.59
C VAL A 25 -9.38 -0.95 -10.26
N ILE A 26 -9.47 -2.24 -10.58
CA ILE A 26 -8.39 -3.21 -10.33
C ILE A 26 -7.14 -2.83 -11.13
N PHE A 27 -7.30 -2.40 -12.39
CA PHE A 27 -6.19 -1.93 -13.22
C PHE A 27 -5.43 -0.76 -12.56
N PHE A 28 -6.15 0.26 -12.09
CA PHE A 28 -5.53 1.41 -11.43
C PHE A 28 -4.89 1.07 -10.08
N ILE A 29 -5.48 0.15 -9.32
CA ILE A 29 -4.87 -0.39 -8.09
C ILE A 29 -3.54 -1.09 -8.44
N GLY A 30 -3.49 -1.87 -9.52
CA GLY A 30 -2.27 -2.55 -9.99
C GLY A 30 -1.11 -1.59 -10.27
N PHE A 31 -1.40 -0.39 -10.78
CA PHE A 31 -0.37 0.65 -11.01
C PHE A 31 0.37 1.05 -9.74
N SER A 32 -0.30 1.02 -8.59
CA SER A 32 0.32 1.33 -7.29
C SER A 32 1.29 0.23 -6.84
N VAL A 33 1.01 -1.03 -7.17
CA VAL A 33 1.85 -2.18 -6.82
C VAL A 33 3.14 -2.20 -7.65
N GLY A 34 3.07 -1.79 -8.92
CA GLY A 34 4.23 -1.69 -9.82
C GLY A 34 5.32 -0.73 -9.31
N LEU A 35 4.98 0.23 -8.45
CA LEU A 35 5.98 1.11 -7.82
C LEU A 35 6.90 0.37 -6.85
N GLY A 36 6.47 -0.78 -6.30
CA GLY A 36 7.26 -1.53 -5.33
C GLY A 36 8.59 -2.04 -5.91
N THR A 37 8.61 -2.46 -7.18
CA THR A 37 9.84 -2.92 -7.85
C THR A 37 10.80 -1.77 -8.11
N VAL A 38 10.27 -0.61 -8.49
CA VAL A 38 11.08 0.62 -8.68
C VAL A 38 11.65 1.11 -7.35
N ILE A 39 10.86 1.10 -6.27
CA ILE A 39 11.35 1.48 -4.94
C ILE A 39 12.45 0.53 -4.49
N GLN A 40 12.33 -0.77 -4.77
CA GLN A 40 13.37 -1.74 -4.42
C GLN A 40 14.71 -1.40 -5.08
N SER A 41 14.73 -1.12 -6.39
CA SER A 41 15.97 -0.74 -7.07
C SER A 41 16.54 0.57 -6.54
N LEU A 42 15.68 1.57 -6.29
CA LEU A 42 16.09 2.86 -5.74
C LEU A 42 16.70 2.73 -4.33
N LEU A 43 16.18 1.84 -3.49
CA LEU A 43 16.74 1.59 -2.16
C LEU A 43 18.09 0.90 -2.25
N MET A 44 18.26 -0.04 -3.17
CA MET A 44 19.55 -0.70 -3.42
C MET A 44 20.62 0.32 -3.82
N ASP A 45 20.28 1.28 -4.68
CA ASP A 45 21.21 2.34 -5.11
C ASP A 45 21.64 3.26 -3.94
N VAL A 46 20.84 3.39 -2.88
CA VAL A 46 21.12 4.25 -1.71
C VAL A 46 22.11 3.60 -0.71
N SER A 47 22.29 2.28 -0.72
CA SER A 47 23.31 1.62 0.12
C SER A 47 24.12 0.59 -0.66
N PRO A 48 25.18 1.04 -1.38
CA PRO A 48 26.01 0.19 -2.24
C PRO A 48 26.66 -1.01 -1.54
N GLN A 49 26.84 -0.95 -0.22
CA GLN A 49 27.45 -2.01 0.59
C GLN A 49 26.41 -2.85 1.37
N GLY A 50 25.12 -2.49 1.28
CA GLY A 50 24.03 -3.04 2.08
C GLY A 50 22.95 -3.78 1.29
N HIS A 51 23.21 -4.17 0.04
CA HIS A 51 22.19 -4.74 -0.86
C HIS A 51 21.45 -5.95 -0.26
N ALA A 52 22.18 -6.85 0.42
CA ALA A 52 21.58 -8.03 1.06
C ALA A 52 20.59 -7.64 2.18
N MET A 53 20.94 -6.66 3.01
CA MET A 53 20.08 -6.17 4.10
C MET A 53 18.85 -5.44 3.55
N ILE A 54 19.03 -4.58 2.53
CA ILE A 54 17.89 -3.89 1.88
C ILE A 54 16.96 -4.90 1.22
N GLY A 55 17.49 -5.86 0.46
CA GLY A 55 16.70 -6.90 -0.19
C GLY A 55 15.86 -7.69 0.82
N ALA A 56 16.47 -8.10 1.94
CA ALA A 56 15.77 -8.77 3.02
C ALA A 56 14.66 -7.90 3.64
N LEU A 57 14.92 -6.60 3.90
CA LEU A 57 13.93 -5.68 4.45
C LEU A 57 12.75 -5.44 3.51
N VAL A 58 13.01 -5.28 2.20
CA VAL A 58 11.95 -5.12 1.20
C VAL A 58 11.07 -6.38 1.16
N GLN A 59 11.68 -7.57 1.17
CA GLN A 59 10.92 -8.82 1.20
C GLN A 59 10.14 -9.00 2.51
N CYS A 60 10.72 -8.64 3.66
CA CYS A 60 10.02 -8.63 4.93
C CYS A 60 8.79 -7.71 4.88
N ALA A 61 8.93 -6.50 4.32
CA ALA A 61 7.82 -5.57 4.16
C ALA A 61 6.69 -6.17 3.29
N PHE A 62 7.03 -6.82 2.17
CA PHE A 62 6.04 -7.52 1.34
C PHE A 62 5.39 -8.70 2.06
N ASN A 63 6.15 -9.49 2.81
CA ASN A 63 5.60 -10.59 3.60
C ASN A 63 4.64 -10.09 4.69
N THR A 64 4.99 -9.02 5.38
CA THR A 64 4.10 -8.38 6.36
C THR A 64 2.84 -7.84 5.68
N ALA A 65 2.96 -7.19 4.51
CA ALA A 65 1.81 -6.70 3.75
C ALA A 65 0.88 -7.84 3.29
N ASN A 66 1.45 -8.94 2.81
CA ASN A 66 0.71 -10.13 2.39
C ASN A 66 0.00 -10.84 3.55
N ALA A 67 0.48 -10.68 4.79
CA ALA A 67 -0.18 -11.22 5.97
C ALA A 67 -1.27 -10.27 6.51
N ILE A 68 -0.97 -8.97 6.66
CA ILE A 68 -1.86 -8.01 7.32
C ILE A 68 -3.15 -7.76 6.52
N GLY A 69 -3.07 -7.75 5.19
CA GLY A 69 -4.22 -7.51 4.32
C GLY A 69 -5.32 -8.57 4.48
N PRO A 70 -5.03 -9.86 4.21
CA PRO A 70 -5.99 -10.94 4.43
C PRO A 70 -6.40 -11.12 5.88
N TRP A 71 -5.49 -10.85 6.84
CA TRP A 71 -5.85 -10.94 8.26
C TRP A 71 -6.93 -9.92 8.64
N LEU A 72 -6.74 -8.63 8.32
CA LEU A 72 -7.75 -7.60 8.60
C LEU A 72 -9.01 -7.76 7.74
N GLY A 73 -8.86 -8.16 6.48
CA GLY A 73 -9.99 -8.44 5.59
C GLY A 73 -10.83 -9.63 6.09
N GLY A 74 -10.17 -10.68 6.57
CA GLY A 74 -10.80 -11.85 7.18
C GLY A 74 -11.51 -11.51 8.48
N MET A 75 -10.90 -10.67 9.34
CA MET A 75 -11.56 -10.15 10.53
C MET A 75 -12.82 -9.35 10.17
N ALA A 76 -12.77 -8.48 9.16
CA ALA A 76 -13.94 -7.72 8.74
C ALA A 76 -15.06 -8.64 8.23
N ILE A 77 -14.74 -9.67 7.44
CA ILE A 77 -15.72 -10.67 6.99
C ILE A 77 -16.29 -11.45 8.17
N ALA A 78 -15.47 -11.82 9.16
CA ALA A 78 -15.92 -12.54 10.36
C ALA A 78 -16.91 -11.73 11.21
N GLU A 79 -16.77 -10.39 11.24
CA GLU A 79 -17.71 -9.45 11.87
C GLU A 79 -18.99 -9.20 11.02
N GLY A 80 -19.14 -9.88 9.88
CA GLY A 80 -20.33 -9.81 9.03
C GLY A 80 -20.22 -8.86 7.84
N ALA A 81 -19.03 -8.34 7.52
CA ALA A 81 -18.84 -7.52 6.32
C ALA A 81 -19.01 -8.35 5.04
N LEU A 82 -19.61 -7.74 4.02
CA LEU A 82 -19.68 -8.31 2.68
C LEU A 82 -18.27 -8.38 2.05
N PRO A 83 -17.99 -9.35 1.17
CA PRO A 83 -16.70 -9.44 0.49
C PRO A 83 -16.32 -8.14 -0.25
N SER A 84 -17.30 -7.43 -0.82
CA SER A 84 -17.07 -6.13 -1.47
C SER A 84 -16.63 -5.03 -0.49
N GLN A 85 -17.06 -5.07 0.77
CA GLN A 85 -16.72 -4.08 1.80
C GLN A 85 -15.28 -4.19 2.29
N THR A 86 -14.57 -5.28 1.97
CA THR A 86 -13.12 -5.39 2.22
C THR A 86 -12.32 -4.29 1.51
N GLY A 87 -12.88 -3.65 0.47
CA GLY A 87 -12.30 -2.46 -0.15
C GLY A 87 -12.07 -1.30 0.83
N TYR A 88 -12.93 -1.14 1.85
CA TYR A 88 -12.72 -0.12 2.90
C TYR A 88 -11.53 -0.47 3.80
N VAL A 89 -11.30 -1.75 4.08
CA VAL A 89 -10.13 -2.23 4.83
C VAL A 89 -8.85 -1.91 4.04
N SER A 90 -8.85 -2.19 2.73
CA SER A 90 -7.74 -1.82 1.85
C SER A 90 -7.52 -0.30 1.81
N ALA A 91 -8.59 0.50 1.74
CA ALA A 91 -8.50 1.96 1.76
C ALA A 91 -7.87 2.46 3.07
N ALA A 92 -8.24 1.90 4.22
CA ALA A 92 -7.64 2.21 5.51
C ALA A 92 -6.15 1.85 5.57
N LEU A 93 -5.75 0.70 5.02
CA LEU A 93 -4.35 0.30 4.92
C LEU A 93 -3.52 1.24 4.03
N PHE A 94 -4.06 1.64 2.85
CA PHE A 94 -3.40 2.62 2.00
C PHE A 94 -3.27 3.99 2.66
N LEU A 95 -4.28 4.39 3.45
CA LEU A 95 -4.21 5.62 4.24
C LEU A 95 -3.13 5.52 5.32
N GLY A 96 -3.00 4.38 6.00
CA GLY A 96 -1.90 4.12 6.94
C GLY A 96 -0.53 4.27 6.27
N GLY A 97 -0.33 3.69 5.08
CA GLY A 97 0.88 3.86 4.30
C GLY A 97 1.17 5.32 3.91
N PHE A 98 0.12 6.08 3.56
CA PHE A 98 0.24 7.51 3.27
C PHE A 98 0.64 8.34 4.49
N LEU A 99 0.09 8.02 5.67
CA LEU A 99 0.46 8.67 6.93
C LEU A 99 1.92 8.39 7.28
N MET A 100 2.37 7.14 7.17
CA MET A 100 3.77 6.77 7.42
C MET A 100 4.74 7.52 6.50
N TRP A 101 4.41 7.60 5.20
CA TRP A 101 5.20 8.37 4.24
C TRP A 101 5.23 9.87 4.58
N SER A 102 4.10 10.45 4.98
CA SER A 102 4.00 11.86 5.35
C SER A 102 4.82 12.16 6.61
N LEU A 103 4.79 11.28 7.62
CA LEU A 103 5.62 11.37 8.83
C LEU A 103 7.11 11.31 8.50
N SER A 104 7.50 10.37 7.65
CA SER A 104 8.90 10.26 7.18
C SER A 104 9.35 11.54 6.46
N ALA A 105 8.52 12.10 5.57
CA ALA A 105 8.83 13.34 4.87
C ALA A 105 8.98 14.54 5.83
N MET A 106 8.12 14.63 6.86
CA MET A 106 8.21 15.66 7.89
C MET A 106 9.49 15.54 8.72
N GLN A 107 9.89 14.32 9.09
CA GLN A 107 11.14 14.06 9.81
C GLN A 107 12.36 14.47 8.98
N MET A 108 12.40 14.07 7.70
CA MET A 108 13.48 14.46 6.78
C MET A 108 13.58 15.98 6.61
N LYS A 109 12.44 16.68 6.53
CA LYS A 109 12.42 18.14 6.46
C LYS A 109 12.98 18.78 7.73
N LYS A 110 12.63 18.24 8.90
CA LYS A 110 13.12 18.76 10.19
C LYS A 110 14.64 18.61 10.31
N LEU A 111 15.17 17.43 9.99
CA LEU A 111 16.61 17.15 10.01
C LEU A 111 17.43 18.09 9.10
N ARG A 112 16.86 18.49 7.96
CA ARG A 112 17.51 19.42 7.02
C ARG A 112 17.46 20.89 7.46
N VAL A 113 16.54 21.26 8.35
CA VAL A 113 16.45 22.62 8.90
C VAL A 113 17.41 22.79 10.09
N GLU A 114 17.73 21.70 10.79
CA GLU A 114 18.67 21.68 11.92
C GLU A 114 20.14 21.50 11.50
N SER A 115 20.43 21.23 10.22
CA SER A 115 21.78 21.07 9.63
C SER A 115 22.25 22.30 8.89
#